data_AF-A0A101P6U4-F1
#
_entry.id   AF-A0A101P6U4-F1
#
_cell.length_a   1.000
_cell.length_b   1.000
_cell.length_c   1.000
_cell.angle_alpha   90.00
_cell.angle_beta   90.00
_cell.angle_gamma   90.00
#
_symmetry.space_group_name_H-M   'P 1'
#
loop_
_entity.id
_entity.type
_entity.pdbx_description
1 polymer ?
#
loop_
_entity_poly.entity_id
_entity_poly.type
_entity_poly.pdbx_seq_one_letter_code
_entity_poly.pdbx_strand_id
1 'polypeptide(L)'
;MCSEHPAALVQAQEWGTAGCATAVAHPNIALIKYWGKRDEHLVLPRVDSLSMTLDVFPTTTRVHLAPEAGHDTVVLDGRQAEGEALRRVVAFLDLVRERAGVADRAVVHSENTVPTGAGLASSASGFAALAVAAAAAYGLDLDATALSRLARRGSGSASRSIFGGFAVWHAGLDAGSAAAADLSSHAEPVPAADLDPALVVAVVDAGPKAVSSRVAMRRTVDTSPLYEPWAVSSKDDLVEMRAALLAGDIEAVGEIAERNALGMHATMLAARPAVRYLSPATLTVLDSVLRLRRDGVPAYATMDAGPNVKVLCRRADADRVAEAVRDAAPGGSVLVAAPGPGARLLRGDGR
;
A
#
# COMPACT_ATOMS: atom_id res chain seq x y z
N MET A 1 -35.92 -5.91 -11.90
CA MET A 1 -35.93 -4.46 -12.19
C MET A 1 -34.50 -3.99 -12.05
N CYS A 2 -33.85 -3.71 -13.18
CA CYS A 2 -32.46 -3.24 -13.22
C CYS A 2 -32.38 -1.86 -12.58
N SER A 3 -31.56 -1.71 -11.54
CA SER A 3 -31.14 -0.41 -11.04
C SER A 3 -29.71 -0.16 -11.53
N GLU A 4 -29.61 0.81 -12.43
CA GLU A 4 -28.36 1.34 -12.97
C GLU A 4 -27.53 2.00 -11.85
N HIS A 5 -26.28 1.57 -11.69
CA HIS A 5 -25.27 2.35 -10.97
C HIS A 5 -24.60 3.29 -11.98
N PRO A 6 -24.63 4.63 -11.77
CA PRO A 6 -23.86 5.52 -12.63
C PRO A 6 -22.39 5.47 -12.19
N ALA A 7 -21.56 4.84 -13.03
CA ALA A 7 -20.15 5.19 -13.13
C ALA A 7 -20.07 6.62 -13.69
N ALA A 8 -20.08 7.61 -12.81
CA ALA A 8 -19.90 9.00 -13.19
C ALA A 8 -18.43 9.25 -13.55
N LEU A 9 -18.17 9.17 -14.85
CA LEU A 9 -16.99 9.67 -15.54
C LEU A 9 -16.71 11.13 -15.14
N VAL A 10 -15.49 11.39 -14.70
CA VAL A 10 -14.97 12.73 -14.44
C VAL A 10 -14.87 13.48 -15.77
N GLN A 11 -15.81 14.39 -16.01
CA GLN A 11 -15.62 15.45 -16.99
C GLN A 11 -14.57 16.44 -16.46
N ALA A 12 -13.66 16.85 -17.34
CA ALA A 12 -12.63 17.84 -17.07
C ALA A 12 -13.25 19.19 -16.65
N GLN A 13 -13.32 19.46 -15.35
CA GLN A 13 -13.60 20.79 -14.81
C GLN A 13 -12.58 21.13 -13.71
N GLU A 14 -11.57 21.91 -14.10
CA GLU A 14 -10.67 22.76 -13.29
C GLU A 14 -10.16 22.15 -11.97
N TRP A 15 -9.40 21.06 -12.05
CA TRP A 15 -8.66 20.52 -10.91
C TRP A 15 -7.17 20.85 -11.05
N GLY A 16 -6.72 21.90 -10.36
CA GLY A 16 -5.34 22.39 -10.38
C GLY A 16 -5.10 23.48 -11.42
N THR A 17 -4.29 24.48 -11.08
CA THR A 17 -3.75 25.43 -12.05
C THR A 17 -2.62 24.74 -12.81
N ALA A 18 -2.54 24.90 -14.13
CA ALA A 18 -1.40 24.38 -14.90
C ALA A 18 -0.07 24.75 -14.21
N GLY A 19 0.77 23.75 -13.93
CA GLY A 19 2.01 23.92 -13.20
C GLY A 19 1.95 23.76 -11.67
N CYS A 20 0.78 23.62 -11.04
CA CYS A 20 0.66 23.32 -9.61
C CYS A 20 -0.57 22.43 -9.30
N ALA A 21 -0.35 21.32 -8.61
CA ALA A 21 -1.42 20.44 -8.17
C ALA A 21 -1.15 19.87 -6.77
N THR A 22 -2.22 19.67 -6.00
CA THR A 22 -2.19 19.00 -4.70
C THR A 22 -3.09 17.77 -4.76
N ALA A 23 -2.60 16.63 -4.28
CA ALA A 23 -3.35 15.40 -4.17
C ALA A 23 -3.25 14.80 -2.77
N VAL A 24 -4.25 14.01 -2.40
CA VAL A 24 -4.26 13.22 -1.17
C VAL A 24 -4.42 11.75 -1.52
N ALA A 25 -3.70 10.88 -0.82
CA ALA A 25 -3.87 9.43 -0.90
C ALA A 25 -3.74 8.80 0.48
N HIS A 26 -4.33 7.62 0.67
CA HIS A 26 -4.32 6.92 1.93
C HIS A 26 -3.46 5.65 1.86
N PRO A 27 -2.88 5.21 2.99
CA PRO A 27 -2.13 3.97 3.04
C PRO A 27 -3.07 2.78 2.80
N ASN A 28 -2.50 1.67 2.35
CA ASN A 28 -3.19 0.39 2.23
C ASN A 28 -2.46 -0.70 3.01
N ILE A 29 -3.20 -1.71 3.47
CA ILE A 29 -2.66 -2.92 4.10
C ILE A 29 -2.97 -4.11 3.22
N ALA A 30 -1.93 -4.83 2.82
CA ALA A 30 -2.07 -6.03 2.01
C ALA A 30 -2.76 -7.13 2.82
N LEU A 31 -3.79 -7.75 2.24
CA LEU A 31 -4.42 -8.96 2.74
C LEU A 31 -3.87 -10.18 1.98
N ILE A 32 -3.63 -10.03 0.68
CA ILE A 32 -2.75 -10.91 -0.11
C ILE A 32 -1.43 -10.19 -0.34
N LYS A 33 -0.32 -10.79 0.08
CA LYS A 33 0.94 -10.09 0.25
C LYS A 33 1.70 -9.89 -1.05
N TYR A 34 2.24 -8.68 -1.18
CA TYR A 34 3.29 -8.37 -2.13
C TYR A 34 4.66 -8.62 -1.49
N TRP A 35 5.34 -9.67 -1.92
CA TRP A 35 6.71 -9.96 -1.50
C TRP A 35 7.53 -10.52 -2.66
N GLY A 36 8.57 -9.79 -3.07
CA GLY A 36 9.46 -10.19 -4.16
C GLY A 36 9.15 -9.49 -5.48
N LYS A 37 10.21 -9.21 -6.25
CA LYS A 37 10.13 -8.57 -7.57
C LYS A 37 10.75 -9.48 -8.61
N ARG A 38 10.14 -9.57 -9.79
CA ARG A 38 10.78 -10.17 -10.97
C ARG A 38 11.57 -9.14 -11.76
N ASP A 39 11.16 -7.88 -11.72
CA ASP A 39 11.86 -6.76 -12.32
C ASP A 39 11.89 -5.58 -11.34
N GLU A 40 13.08 -5.12 -10.98
CA GLU A 40 13.24 -4.01 -10.04
C GLU A 40 13.15 -2.63 -10.67
N HIS A 41 13.47 -2.51 -11.96
CA HIS A 41 13.45 -1.26 -12.71
C HIS A 41 12.01 -0.85 -13.06
N LEU A 42 11.23 -1.82 -13.52
CA LEU A 42 9.80 -1.66 -13.79
C LEU A 42 8.93 -1.85 -12.54
N VAL A 43 9.53 -2.33 -11.44
CA VAL A 43 8.85 -2.64 -10.17
C VAL A 43 7.73 -3.66 -10.38
N LEU A 44 8.04 -4.74 -11.12
CA LEU A 44 7.09 -5.83 -11.39
C LEU A 44 7.20 -6.89 -10.27
N PRO A 45 6.08 -7.27 -9.64
CA PRO A 45 6.09 -8.20 -8.52
C PRO A 45 6.20 -9.64 -9.04
N ARG A 46 6.50 -10.59 -8.15
CA ARG A 46 6.46 -12.03 -8.50
C ARG A 46 5.06 -12.63 -8.42
N VAL A 47 4.20 -12.01 -7.63
CA VAL A 47 2.82 -12.46 -7.36
C VAL A 47 1.89 -11.27 -7.39
N ASP A 48 0.64 -11.54 -7.71
CA ASP A 48 -0.46 -10.60 -7.52
C ASP A 48 -0.63 -10.30 -6.03
N SER A 49 -1.28 -9.19 -5.71
CA SER A 49 -1.53 -8.81 -4.32
C SER A 49 -2.81 -8.02 -4.18
N LEU A 50 -3.45 -8.08 -3.02
CA LEU A 50 -4.73 -7.42 -2.75
C LEU A 50 -4.64 -6.72 -1.41
N SER A 51 -5.15 -5.50 -1.31
CA SER A 51 -5.13 -4.72 -0.08
C SER A 51 -6.45 -4.03 0.22
N MET A 52 -6.62 -3.65 1.48
CA MET A 52 -7.60 -2.68 1.92
C MET A 52 -6.93 -1.30 2.09
N THR A 53 -7.45 -0.28 1.41
CA THR A 53 -7.09 1.13 1.64
C THR A 53 -7.71 1.60 2.95
N LEU A 54 -6.97 2.36 3.75
CA LEU A 54 -7.39 2.79 5.09
C LEU A 54 -7.96 4.21 5.07
N ASP A 55 -8.88 4.53 5.97
CA ASP A 55 -9.45 5.87 6.14
C ASP A 55 -8.59 6.80 7.03
N VAL A 56 -7.54 6.25 7.63
CA VAL A 56 -6.61 6.96 8.50
C VAL A 56 -5.29 7.27 7.81
N PHE A 57 -4.62 8.27 8.34
CA PHE A 57 -3.27 8.70 7.97
C PHE A 57 -3.08 9.09 6.50
N PRO A 58 -3.89 10.01 5.96
CA PRO A 58 -3.67 10.55 4.63
C PRO A 58 -2.25 11.10 4.48
N THR A 59 -1.72 10.94 3.28
CA THR A 59 -0.57 11.70 2.78
C THR A 59 -1.05 12.70 1.75
N THR A 60 -0.71 13.96 1.98
CA THR A 60 -0.98 15.07 1.06
C THR A 60 0.32 15.43 0.36
N THR A 61 0.30 15.50 -0.98
CA THR A 61 1.46 15.88 -1.78
C THR A 61 1.08 17.02 -2.72
N ARG A 62 1.83 18.11 -2.66
CA ARG A 62 1.80 19.23 -3.61
C ARG A 62 3.01 19.15 -4.51
N VAL A 63 2.78 19.31 -5.81
CA VAL A 63 3.81 19.41 -6.85
C VAL A 63 3.63 20.76 -7.55
N HIS A 64 4.68 21.57 -7.55
CA HIS A 64 4.73 22.86 -8.24
C HIS A 64 5.91 22.86 -9.21
N LEU A 65 5.67 23.15 -10.48
CA LEU A 65 6.73 23.29 -11.48
C LEU A 65 7.57 24.53 -11.18
N ALA A 66 8.88 24.39 -11.32
CA ALA A 66 9.87 25.43 -11.14
C ALA A 66 10.82 25.43 -12.36
N PRO A 67 10.40 26.03 -13.50
CA PRO A 67 11.14 25.98 -14.76
C PRO A 67 12.56 26.56 -14.68
N GLU A 68 12.77 27.55 -13.81
CA GLU A 68 14.07 28.20 -13.62
C GLU A 68 14.98 27.47 -12.61
N ALA A 69 14.49 26.43 -11.94
CA ALA A 69 15.28 25.70 -10.96
C ALA A 69 16.29 24.76 -11.63
N GLY A 70 17.53 24.74 -11.13
CA GLY A 70 18.57 23.82 -11.62
C GLY A 70 18.35 22.35 -11.20
N HIS A 71 17.54 22.11 -10.16
CA HIS A 71 17.27 20.78 -9.61
C HIS A 71 15.88 20.72 -8.97
N ASP A 72 15.33 19.51 -8.86
CA ASP A 72 14.09 19.28 -8.09
C ASP A 72 14.34 19.48 -6.59
N THR A 73 13.38 20.08 -5.89
CA THR A 73 13.40 20.21 -4.43
C THR A 73 12.32 19.32 -3.83
N VAL A 74 12.65 18.58 -2.78
CA VAL A 74 11.69 17.67 -2.13
C VAL A 74 11.70 17.93 -0.62
N VAL A 75 10.54 18.22 -0.08
CA VAL A 75 10.29 18.42 1.36
C VAL A 75 9.31 17.34 1.82
N LEU A 76 9.72 16.56 2.80
CA LEU A 76 8.91 15.50 3.42
C LEU A 76 8.73 15.84 4.90
N ASP A 77 7.47 15.97 5.35
CA ASP A 77 7.11 16.27 6.74
C ASP A 77 7.85 17.50 7.30
N GLY A 78 7.89 18.57 6.50
CA GLY A 78 8.57 19.83 6.84
C GLY A 78 10.10 19.79 6.79
N ARG A 79 10.71 18.67 6.39
CA ARG A 79 12.17 18.51 6.31
C ARG A 79 12.63 18.30 4.88
N GLN A 80 13.74 18.93 4.51
CA GLN A 80 14.34 18.69 3.19
C GLN A 80 14.77 17.22 3.06
N ALA A 81 14.33 16.58 1.98
CA ALA A 81 14.68 15.20 1.72
C ALA A 81 16.11 15.09 1.22
N GLU A 82 16.82 14.08 1.69
CA GLU A 82 18.20 13.77 1.29
C GLU A 82 18.34 12.29 0.95
N GLY A 83 19.50 11.91 0.41
CA GLY A 83 19.86 10.51 0.22
C GLY A 83 18.88 9.72 -0.66
N GLU A 84 18.46 8.55 -0.18
CA GLU A 84 17.59 7.64 -0.96
C GLU A 84 16.20 8.22 -1.19
N ALA A 85 15.64 8.96 -0.22
CA ALA A 85 14.31 9.54 -0.35
C ALA A 85 14.26 10.55 -1.50
N LEU A 86 15.21 11.50 -1.52
CA LEU A 86 15.34 12.47 -2.61
C LEU A 86 15.54 11.77 -3.96
N ARG A 87 16.52 10.85 -4.05
CA ARG A 87 16.81 10.13 -5.31
C ARG A 87 15.60 9.42 -5.89
N ARG A 88 14.77 8.80 -5.05
CA ARG A 88 13.57 8.08 -5.52
C ARG A 88 12.48 9.02 -6.03
N VAL A 89 12.27 10.16 -5.38
CA VAL A 89 11.30 11.16 -5.85
C VAL A 89 11.78 11.80 -7.15
N VAL A 90 13.07 12.16 -7.25
CA VAL A 90 13.65 12.71 -8.48
C VAL A 90 13.53 11.73 -9.64
N ALA A 91 13.92 10.46 -9.45
CA ALA A 91 13.79 9.43 -10.49
C ALA A 91 12.34 9.19 -10.91
N PHE A 92 11.38 9.38 -10.00
CA PHE A 92 9.96 9.33 -10.31
C PHE A 92 9.53 10.53 -11.16
N LEU A 93 9.99 11.74 -10.82
CA LEU A 93 9.71 12.95 -11.61
C LEU A 93 10.35 12.90 -12.99
N ASP A 94 11.54 12.29 -13.14
CA ASP A 94 12.16 12.07 -14.45
C ASP A 94 11.24 11.26 -15.38
N LEU A 95 10.60 10.21 -14.86
CA LEU A 95 9.62 9.42 -15.61
C LEU A 95 8.38 10.25 -15.98
N VAL A 96 7.90 11.10 -15.08
CA VAL A 96 6.74 11.99 -15.33
C VAL A 96 7.09 13.00 -16.43
N ARG A 97 8.26 13.63 -16.34
CA ARG A 97 8.79 14.57 -17.34
C ARG A 97 8.93 13.94 -18.71
N GLU A 98 9.53 12.75 -18.78
CA GLU A 98 9.69 11.99 -20.03
C GLU A 98 8.33 11.75 -20.69
N ARG A 99 7.31 11.33 -19.92
CA ARG A 99 5.96 11.08 -20.43
C ARG A 99 5.24 12.37 -20.85
N ALA A 100 5.49 13.47 -20.14
CA ALA A 100 4.84 14.75 -20.42
C ALA A 100 5.51 15.52 -21.57
N GLY A 101 6.76 15.19 -21.91
CA GLY A 101 7.55 16.00 -22.84
C GLY A 101 7.92 17.38 -22.27
N VAL A 102 7.90 17.52 -20.93
CA VAL A 102 8.17 18.78 -20.21
C VAL A 102 9.42 18.60 -19.36
N ALA A 103 10.41 19.48 -19.51
CA ALA A 103 11.69 19.36 -18.82
C ALA A 103 11.74 20.05 -17.45
N ASP A 104 10.72 20.87 -17.13
CA ASP A 104 10.66 21.70 -15.94
C ASP A 104 10.90 20.89 -14.66
N ARG A 105 11.75 21.42 -13.78
CA ARG A 105 11.94 20.87 -12.44
C ARG A 105 10.71 21.13 -11.58
N ALA A 106 10.62 20.46 -10.45
CA ALA A 106 9.51 20.63 -9.52
C ALA A 106 9.97 20.81 -8.09
N VAL A 107 9.16 21.54 -7.33
CA VAL A 107 9.16 21.55 -5.88
C VAL A 107 8.05 20.62 -5.41
N VAL A 108 8.41 19.61 -4.64
CA VAL A 108 7.50 18.63 -4.04
C VAL A 108 7.43 18.86 -2.54
N HIS A 109 6.23 19.12 -2.04
CA HIS A 109 5.95 19.11 -0.60
C HIS A 109 5.03 17.94 -0.30
N SER A 110 5.46 17.02 0.56
CA SER A 110 4.62 15.90 0.99
C SER A 110 4.58 15.82 2.51
N GLU A 111 3.38 15.67 3.04
CA GLU A 111 3.12 15.56 4.48
C GLU A 111 2.28 14.31 4.74
N ASN A 112 2.77 13.49 5.66
CA ASN A 112 2.11 12.30 6.11
C ASN A 112 1.66 12.45 7.56
N THR A 113 0.39 12.14 7.81
CA THR A 113 -0.19 12.18 9.16
C THR A 113 0.03 10.88 9.95
N VAL A 114 0.70 9.87 9.38
CA VAL A 114 1.11 8.64 10.09
C VAL A 114 1.99 9.01 11.29
N PRO A 115 1.64 8.59 12.52
CA PRO A 115 2.50 8.75 13.69
C PRO A 115 3.87 8.11 13.44
N THR A 116 4.94 8.82 13.82
CA THR A 116 6.32 8.35 13.66
C THR A 116 6.46 6.90 14.14
N GLY A 117 6.86 6.01 13.22
CA GLY A 117 7.12 4.60 13.52
C GLY A 117 5.89 3.67 13.56
N ALA A 118 4.69 4.11 13.21
CA ALA A 118 3.52 3.21 13.15
C ALA A 118 3.67 2.04 12.15
N GLY A 119 4.72 2.04 11.30
CA GLY A 119 5.00 0.95 10.35
C GLY A 119 3.87 0.74 9.34
N LEU A 120 3.05 1.77 9.15
CA LEU A 120 2.05 1.86 8.10
C LEU A 120 2.77 2.26 6.81
N ALA A 121 2.33 1.74 5.67
CA ALA A 121 3.01 1.84 4.38
C ALA A 121 3.04 3.28 3.84
N SER A 122 3.77 4.19 4.50
CA SER A 122 3.88 5.62 4.18
C SER A 122 4.39 5.86 2.75
N SER A 123 5.25 4.98 2.25
CA SER A 123 5.69 5.04 0.86
C SER A 123 4.60 4.70 -0.16
N ALA A 124 3.57 3.93 0.20
CA ALA A 124 2.47 3.60 -0.69
C ALA A 124 1.57 4.83 -0.91
N SER A 125 1.09 5.44 0.17
CA SER A 125 0.30 6.67 0.11
C SER A 125 1.11 7.83 -0.48
N GLY A 126 2.38 7.99 -0.09
CA GLY A 126 3.23 9.07 -0.60
C GLY A 126 3.44 9.02 -2.12
N PHE A 127 3.76 7.84 -2.69
CA PHE A 127 3.92 7.71 -4.14
C PHE A 127 2.58 7.71 -4.89
N ALA A 128 1.47 7.30 -4.27
CA ALA A 128 0.14 7.44 -4.86
C ALA A 128 -0.27 8.92 -4.95
N ALA A 129 -0.11 9.68 -3.87
CA ALA A 129 -0.36 11.13 -3.86
C ALA A 129 0.58 11.86 -4.83
N LEU A 130 1.87 11.51 -4.85
CA LEU A 130 2.83 12.07 -5.81
C LEU A 130 2.45 11.74 -7.25
N ALA A 131 2.01 10.52 -7.57
CA ALA A 131 1.59 10.17 -8.92
C ALA A 131 0.42 11.01 -9.41
N VAL A 132 -0.61 11.19 -8.58
CA VAL A 132 -1.79 12.00 -8.91
C VAL A 132 -1.42 13.48 -9.04
N ALA A 133 -0.68 14.04 -8.07
CA ALA A 133 -0.28 15.44 -8.10
C ALA A 133 0.68 15.75 -9.26
N ALA A 134 1.68 14.90 -9.50
CA ALA A 134 2.64 15.11 -10.58
C ALA A 134 1.99 14.94 -11.96
N ALA A 135 1.12 13.93 -12.16
CA ALA A 135 0.39 13.78 -13.41
C ALA A 135 -0.42 15.04 -13.72
N ALA A 136 -1.16 15.58 -12.75
CA ALA A 136 -1.93 16.80 -12.94
C ALA A 136 -1.04 18.05 -13.18
N ALA A 137 0.02 18.24 -12.38
CA ALA A 137 0.91 19.40 -12.50
C ALA A 137 1.64 19.45 -13.86
N TYR A 138 2.04 18.29 -14.38
CA TYR A 138 2.71 18.14 -15.68
C TYR A 138 1.74 17.96 -16.86
N GLY A 139 0.42 18.01 -16.64
CA GLY A 139 -0.58 17.93 -17.71
C GLY A 139 -0.76 16.55 -18.35
N LEU A 140 -0.44 15.47 -17.62
CA LEU A 140 -0.71 14.10 -18.06
C LEU A 140 -2.18 13.74 -17.84
N ASP A 141 -2.92 13.47 -18.92
CA ASP A 141 -4.28 12.93 -18.87
C ASP A 141 -4.23 11.40 -18.70
N LEU A 142 -4.33 10.95 -17.45
CA LEU A 142 -4.22 9.53 -17.09
C LEU A 142 -5.48 9.06 -16.37
N ASP A 143 -6.04 7.94 -16.84
CA ASP A 143 -7.06 7.22 -16.09
C ASP A 143 -6.49 6.56 -14.81
N ALA A 144 -7.37 6.06 -13.94
CA ALA A 144 -6.97 5.44 -12.67
C ALA A 144 -6.03 4.24 -12.87
N THR A 145 -6.23 3.47 -13.93
CA THR A 145 -5.37 2.33 -14.27
C THR A 145 -3.96 2.78 -14.64
N ALA A 146 -3.82 3.81 -15.47
CA ALA A 146 -2.55 4.40 -15.86
C ALA A 146 -1.85 5.10 -14.68
N LEU A 147 -2.61 5.77 -13.81
CA LEU A 147 -2.12 6.31 -12.54
C LEU A 147 -1.58 5.21 -11.63
N SER A 148 -2.24 4.05 -11.55
CA SER A 148 -1.75 2.91 -10.77
C SER A 148 -0.42 2.36 -11.31
N ARG A 149 -0.26 2.30 -12.64
CA ARG A 149 1.01 1.93 -13.29
C ARG A 149 2.10 2.95 -12.99
N LEU A 150 1.77 4.25 -13.05
CA LEU A 150 2.71 5.32 -12.72
C LEU A 150 3.15 5.21 -11.25
N ALA A 151 2.21 5.15 -10.30
CA ALA A 151 2.48 5.03 -8.86
C ALA A 151 3.35 3.81 -8.53
N ARG A 152 3.12 2.66 -9.19
CA ARG A 152 3.93 1.43 -9.07
C ARG A 152 5.42 1.69 -9.26
N ARG A 153 5.80 2.57 -10.19
CA ARG A 153 7.21 2.89 -10.51
C ARG A 153 7.92 3.58 -9.35
N GLY A 154 7.18 4.34 -8.54
CA GLY A 154 7.70 4.93 -7.30
C GLY A 154 7.77 3.91 -6.15
N SER A 155 6.67 3.21 -5.91
CA SER A 155 6.58 2.12 -4.94
C SER A 155 5.51 1.12 -5.38
N GLY A 156 5.83 -0.18 -5.43
CA GLY A 156 4.92 -1.20 -5.95
C GLY A 156 3.53 -1.17 -5.30
N SER A 157 3.46 -1.11 -3.97
CA SER A 157 2.20 -1.04 -3.22
C SER A 157 1.43 0.29 -3.38
N ALA A 158 2.04 1.34 -3.95
CA ALA A 158 1.35 2.60 -4.21
C ALA A 158 0.30 2.46 -5.32
N SER A 159 0.44 1.47 -6.22
CA SER A 159 -0.56 1.20 -7.27
C SER A 159 -1.96 0.98 -6.68
N ARG A 160 -2.05 0.23 -5.58
CA ARG A 160 -3.32 -0.09 -4.92
C ARG A 160 -3.92 1.09 -4.15
N SER A 161 -3.10 2.03 -3.67
CA SER A 161 -3.56 3.26 -3.00
C SER A 161 -4.21 4.28 -3.94
N ILE A 162 -4.21 4.04 -5.26
CA ILE A 162 -5.02 4.81 -6.20
C ILE A 162 -6.51 4.56 -5.97
N PHE A 163 -6.89 3.36 -5.54
CA PHE A 163 -8.28 2.95 -5.36
C PHE A 163 -8.67 2.91 -3.88
N GLY A 164 -9.94 3.22 -3.58
CA GLY A 164 -10.52 3.12 -2.24
C GLY A 164 -11.04 1.70 -1.96
N GLY A 165 -11.40 1.44 -0.71
CA GLY A 165 -11.91 0.13 -0.31
C GLY A 165 -10.88 -0.98 -0.53
N PHE A 166 -11.20 -1.95 -1.40
CA PHE A 166 -10.31 -3.05 -1.75
C PHE A 166 -9.75 -2.89 -3.16
N ALA A 167 -8.47 -3.22 -3.33
CA ALA A 167 -7.80 -3.13 -4.62
C ALA A 167 -6.84 -4.30 -4.82
N VAL A 168 -6.84 -4.86 -6.02
CA VAL A 168 -5.87 -5.88 -6.45
C VAL A 168 -4.82 -5.20 -7.31
N TRP A 169 -3.56 -5.61 -7.18
CA TRP A 169 -2.47 -5.30 -8.09
C TRP A 169 -2.05 -6.57 -8.81
N HIS A 170 -2.26 -6.56 -10.12
CA HIS A 170 -1.86 -7.61 -11.04
C HIS A 170 -0.36 -7.55 -11.29
N ALA A 171 0.31 -8.68 -11.20
CA ALA A 171 1.73 -8.82 -11.48
C ALA A 171 2.04 -8.50 -12.95
N GLY A 172 1.07 -8.62 -13.83
CA GLY A 172 1.25 -8.49 -15.27
C GLY A 172 1.86 -9.75 -15.88
N LEU A 173 1.97 -9.76 -17.20
CA LEU A 173 2.41 -10.93 -17.96
C LEU A 173 3.84 -11.33 -17.62
N ASP A 174 4.08 -12.64 -17.53
CA ASP A 174 5.42 -13.22 -17.35
C ASP A 174 6.19 -13.32 -18.67
N ALA A 175 5.49 -13.35 -19.81
CA ALA A 175 6.06 -13.46 -21.15
C ALA A 175 5.63 -12.29 -22.04
N GLY A 176 6.47 -11.96 -23.03
CA GLY A 176 6.26 -10.86 -23.96
C GLY A 176 7.36 -9.81 -23.87
N SER A 177 7.13 -8.64 -24.48
CA SER A 177 8.06 -7.52 -24.38
C SER A 177 8.00 -6.86 -23.00
N ALA A 178 9.07 -6.16 -22.60
CA ALA A 178 9.08 -5.37 -21.37
C ALA A 178 7.93 -4.35 -21.32
N ALA A 179 7.57 -3.77 -22.47
CA ALA A 179 6.43 -2.87 -22.58
C ALA A 179 5.08 -3.57 -22.31
N ALA A 180 4.88 -4.79 -22.82
CA ALA A 180 3.67 -5.57 -22.55
C ALA A 180 3.58 -5.98 -21.07
N ALA A 181 4.70 -6.37 -20.46
CA ALA A 181 4.77 -6.67 -19.02
C ALA A 181 4.47 -5.42 -18.16
N ASP A 182 5.00 -4.25 -18.53
CA ASP A 182 4.72 -2.97 -17.84
C ASP A 182 3.23 -2.62 -17.91
N LEU A 183 2.65 -2.61 -19.11
CA LEU A 183 1.26 -2.24 -19.34
C LEU A 183 0.25 -3.14 -18.62
N SER A 184 0.56 -4.44 -18.53
CA SER A 184 -0.30 -5.43 -17.88
C SER A 184 -0.20 -5.44 -16.35
N SER A 185 0.84 -4.85 -15.74
CA SER A 185 0.95 -4.78 -14.27
C SER A 185 0.32 -3.50 -13.72
N HIS A 186 -0.94 -3.58 -13.31
CA HIS A 186 -1.71 -2.43 -12.83
C HIS A 186 -2.61 -2.84 -11.66
N ALA A 187 -3.16 -1.86 -10.96
CA ALA A 187 -4.17 -2.11 -9.95
C ALA A 187 -5.58 -1.78 -10.46
N GLU A 188 -6.58 -2.42 -9.86
CA GLU A 188 -7.99 -2.19 -10.11
C GLU A 188 -8.80 -2.38 -8.81
N PRO A 189 -9.99 -1.75 -8.68
CA PRO A 189 -10.84 -1.95 -7.52
C PRO A 189 -11.40 -3.37 -7.50
N VAL A 190 -11.57 -3.92 -6.29
CA VAL A 190 -12.20 -5.21 -6.06
C VAL A 190 -13.55 -4.98 -5.41
N PRO A 191 -14.66 -5.42 -6.03
CA PRO A 191 -15.97 -5.38 -5.38
C PRO A 191 -15.93 -6.19 -4.09
N ALA A 192 -16.46 -5.60 -3.02
CA ALA A 192 -16.83 -6.31 -1.81
C ALA A 192 -18.32 -6.07 -1.59
N ALA A 193 -19.04 -7.10 -1.12
CA ALA A 193 -20.42 -6.94 -0.69
C ALA A 193 -20.50 -6.05 0.57
N ASP A 194 -21.57 -6.14 1.35
CA ASP A 194 -21.77 -5.38 2.60
C ASP A 194 -20.83 -5.84 3.74
N LEU A 195 -19.53 -5.97 3.44
CA LEU A 195 -18.47 -6.21 4.40
C LEU A 195 -18.29 -4.93 5.24
N ASP A 196 -18.39 -5.05 6.56
CA ASP A 196 -18.13 -3.95 7.50
C ASP A 196 -16.86 -4.20 8.34
N PRO A 197 -15.66 -4.22 7.72
CA PRO A 197 -14.44 -4.53 8.43
C PRO A 197 -13.90 -3.32 9.20
N ALA A 198 -13.10 -3.63 10.21
CA ALA A 198 -12.13 -2.74 10.81
C ALA A 198 -10.76 -3.42 10.87
N LEU A 199 -9.71 -2.60 10.87
CA LEU A 199 -8.35 -3.02 11.06
C LEU A 199 -7.79 -2.38 12.32
N VAL A 200 -7.51 -3.20 13.32
CA VAL A 200 -6.87 -2.78 14.57
C VAL A 200 -5.37 -2.95 14.43
N VAL A 201 -4.62 -1.85 14.44
CA VAL A 201 -3.17 -1.84 14.24
C VAL A 201 -2.46 -1.80 15.59
N ALA A 202 -1.74 -2.86 15.92
CA ALA A 202 -0.81 -2.93 17.03
C ALA A 202 0.57 -2.44 16.60
N VAL A 203 0.97 -1.25 17.06
CA VAL A 203 2.33 -0.74 16.87
C VAL A 203 3.17 -1.22 18.03
N VAL A 204 3.90 -2.33 17.83
CA VAL A 204 4.71 -2.97 18.87
C VAL A 204 6.16 -2.48 18.87
N ASP A 205 6.65 -1.98 17.73
CA ASP A 205 7.95 -1.35 17.61
C ASP A 205 7.92 -0.31 16.49
N ALA A 206 8.33 0.90 16.84
CA ALA A 206 8.39 2.09 16.00
C ALA A 206 9.79 2.37 15.44
N GLY A 207 10.78 1.55 15.82
CA GLY A 207 12.18 1.70 15.45
C GLY A 207 12.46 1.47 13.96
N PRO A 208 13.64 1.92 13.50
CA PRO A 208 14.07 1.68 12.13
C PRO A 208 14.24 0.18 11.88
N LYS A 209 13.81 -0.27 10.71
CA LYS A 209 13.99 -1.67 10.29
C LYS A 209 15.47 -1.98 10.15
N ALA A 210 15.92 -3.08 10.76
CA ALA A 210 17.30 -3.56 10.60
C ALA A 210 17.67 -3.89 9.14
N VAL A 211 16.68 -4.36 8.36
CA VAL A 211 16.81 -4.61 6.92
C VAL A 211 15.64 -3.95 6.22
N SER A 212 15.89 -3.18 5.16
CA SER A 212 14.81 -2.56 4.38
C SER A 212 13.97 -3.62 3.68
N SER A 213 12.68 -3.33 3.47
CA SER A 213 11.78 -4.27 2.79
C SER A 213 12.27 -4.65 1.38
N ARG A 214 12.94 -3.73 0.67
CA ARG A 214 13.53 -3.98 -0.67
C ARG A 214 14.66 -5.00 -0.60
N VAL A 215 15.59 -4.86 0.35
CA VAL A 215 16.69 -5.82 0.53
C VAL A 215 16.15 -7.16 1.02
N ALA A 216 15.21 -7.13 1.96
CA ALA A 216 14.60 -8.32 2.54
C ALA A 216 13.83 -9.15 1.51
N MET A 217 13.01 -8.51 0.65
CA MET A 217 12.25 -9.24 -0.37
C MET A 217 13.16 -9.88 -1.41
N ARG A 218 14.21 -9.18 -1.87
CA ARG A 218 15.20 -9.73 -2.80
C ARG A 218 15.88 -10.96 -2.18
N ARG A 219 16.42 -10.82 -0.96
CA ARG A 219 17.05 -11.92 -0.24
C ARG A 219 16.11 -13.12 -0.08
N THR A 220 14.84 -12.87 0.24
CA THR A 220 13.85 -13.94 0.42
C THR A 220 13.63 -14.71 -0.88
N VAL A 221 13.42 -14.00 -2.00
CA VAL A 221 13.27 -14.61 -3.33
C VAL A 221 14.51 -15.45 -3.69
N ASP A 222 15.70 -14.89 -3.49
CA ASP A 222 16.94 -15.49 -3.97
C ASP A 222 17.37 -16.72 -3.15
N THR A 223 16.97 -16.80 -1.88
CA THR A 223 17.63 -17.73 -0.93
C THR A 223 16.69 -18.55 -0.06
N SER A 224 15.39 -18.25 -0.03
CA SER A 224 14.43 -19.01 0.78
C SER A 224 13.93 -20.24 0.02
N PRO A 225 14.12 -21.46 0.56
CA PRO A 225 13.58 -22.67 -0.05
C PRO A 225 12.04 -22.75 0.01
N LEU A 226 11.40 -21.88 0.80
CA LEU A 226 9.94 -21.85 0.96
C LEU A 226 9.27 -20.80 0.06
N TYR A 227 10.04 -19.97 -0.65
CA TYR A 227 9.48 -18.85 -1.40
C TYR A 227 8.58 -19.30 -2.55
N GLU A 228 9.06 -20.21 -3.40
CA GLU A 228 8.30 -20.61 -4.60
C GLU A 228 7.00 -21.35 -4.24
N PRO A 229 6.97 -22.31 -3.30
CA PRO A 229 5.72 -22.91 -2.85
C PRO A 229 4.71 -21.89 -2.31
N TRP A 230 5.17 -20.89 -1.54
CA TRP A 230 4.31 -19.81 -1.05
C TRP A 230 3.81 -18.91 -2.17
N ALA A 231 4.65 -18.59 -3.16
CA ALA A 231 4.27 -17.77 -4.30
C ALA A 231 3.21 -18.47 -5.17
N VAL A 232 3.28 -19.79 -5.31
CA VAL A 232 2.26 -20.61 -5.99
C VAL A 232 0.96 -20.60 -5.19
N SER A 233 0.99 -20.91 -3.89
CA SER A 233 -0.24 -20.94 -3.07
C SER A 233 -0.91 -19.57 -2.97
N SER A 234 -0.14 -18.48 -3.03
CA SER A 234 -0.69 -17.12 -3.00
C SER A 234 -1.59 -16.79 -4.20
N LYS A 235 -1.49 -17.54 -5.31
CA LYS A 235 -2.40 -17.40 -6.45
C LYS A 235 -3.79 -17.94 -6.10
N ASP A 236 -3.85 -19.09 -5.45
CA ASP A 236 -5.10 -19.69 -4.97
C ASP A 236 -5.72 -18.84 -3.86
N ASP A 237 -4.91 -18.34 -2.92
CA ASP A 237 -5.36 -17.40 -1.89
C ASP A 237 -6.02 -16.15 -2.50
N LEU A 238 -5.53 -15.62 -3.63
CA LEU A 238 -6.15 -14.48 -4.28
C LEU A 238 -7.52 -14.81 -4.88
N VAL A 239 -7.65 -15.98 -5.50
CA VAL A 239 -8.94 -16.45 -6.05
C VAL A 239 -9.96 -16.57 -4.93
N GLU A 240 -9.58 -17.24 -3.84
CA GLU A 240 -10.44 -17.41 -2.67
C GLU A 240 -10.76 -16.07 -1.99
N MET A 241 -9.79 -15.17 -1.87
CA MET A 241 -9.99 -13.83 -1.27
C MET A 241 -11.02 -13.02 -2.05
N ARG A 242 -10.94 -13.02 -3.39
CA ARG A 242 -11.92 -12.30 -4.22
C ARG A 242 -13.31 -12.89 -4.06
N ALA A 243 -13.44 -14.22 -4.00
CA ALA A 243 -14.72 -14.87 -3.76
C ALA A 243 -15.29 -14.52 -2.37
N ALA A 244 -14.47 -14.53 -1.32
CA ALA A 244 -14.88 -14.17 0.03
C ALA A 244 -15.33 -12.70 0.15
N LEU A 245 -14.61 -11.77 -0.49
CA LEU A 245 -14.99 -10.36 -0.55
C LEU A 245 -16.35 -10.17 -1.26
N LEU A 246 -16.54 -10.84 -2.40
CA LEU A 246 -17.81 -10.82 -3.14
C LEU A 246 -18.97 -11.41 -2.34
N ALA A 247 -18.71 -12.38 -1.47
CA ALA A 247 -19.70 -13.02 -0.62
C ALA A 247 -19.98 -12.26 0.70
N GLY A 248 -19.17 -11.26 1.04
CA GLY A 248 -19.27 -10.59 2.34
C GLY A 248 -18.80 -11.46 3.52
N ASP A 249 -17.97 -12.48 3.26
CA ASP A 249 -17.51 -13.44 4.27
C ASP A 249 -16.23 -12.95 4.94
N ILE A 250 -16.38 -12.19 6.02
CA ILE A 250 -15.24 -11.63 6.76
C ILE A 250 -14.37 -12.70 7.43
N GLU A 251 -14.93 -13.85 7.77
CA GLU A 251 -14.19 -14.93 8.43
C GLU A 251 -13.24 -15.57 7.42
N ALA A 252 -13.76 -15.91 6.23
CA ALA A 252 -12.93 -16.39 5.13
C ALA A 252 -11.86 -15.35 4.72
N VAL A 253 -12.24 -14.07 4.55
CA VAL A 253 -11.27 -12.98 4.26
C VAL A 253 -10.15 -12.96 5.32
N GLY A 254 -10.51 -13.07 6.60
CA GLY A 254 -9.56 -13.06 7.71
C GLY A 254 -8.62 -14.27 7.72
N GLU A 255 -9.14 -15.48 7.56
CA GLU A 255 -8.35 -16.71 7.51
C GLU A 255 -7.33 -16.70 6.36
N ILE A 256 -7.76 -16.24 5.18
CA ILE A 256 -6.91 -16.11 4.00
C ILE A 256 -5.80 -15.05 4.26
N ALA A 257 -6.17 -13.89 4.81
CA ALA A 257 -5.22 -12.83 5.10
C ALA A 257 -4.16 -13.25 6.14
N GLU A 258 -4.56 -14.05 7.14
CA GLU A 258 -3.67 -14.55 8.19
C GLU A 258 -2.71 -15.60 7.66
N ARG A 259 -3.21 -16.65 7.00
CA ARG A 259 -2.33 -17.70 6.46
C ARG A 259 -1.36 -17.16 5.41
N ASN A 260 -1.81 -16.24 4.54
CA ASN A 260 -0.95 -15.65 3.51
C ASN A 260 0.16 -14.79 4.12
N ALA A 261 -0.17 -14.00 5.16
CA ALA A 261 0.81 -13.21 5.91
C ALA A 261 1.82 -14.08 6.66
N LEU A 262 1.36 -15.07 7.43
CA LEU A 262 2.23 -15.97 8.19
C LEU A 262 3.11 -16.81 7.25
N GLY A 263 2.55 -17.26 6.13
CA GLY A 263 3.30 -17.92 5.05
C GLY A 263 4.43 -17.04 4.52
N MET A 264 4.14 -15.77 4.21
CA MET A 264 5.16 -14.80 3.79
C MET A 264 6.26 -14.67 4.84
N HIS A 265 5.92 -14.53 6.12
CA HIS A 265 6.92 -14.46 7.21
C HIS A 265 7.73 -15.76 7.35
N ALA A 266 7.15 -16.93 7.12
CA ALA A 266 7.88 -18.20 7.10
C ALA A 266 8.92 -18.23 5.98
N THR A 267 8.60 -17.70 4.79
CA THR A 267 9.60 -17.57 3.71
C THR A 267 10.77 -16.67 4.13
N MET A 268 10.50 -15.57 4.84
CA MET A 268 11.53 -14.67 5.35
C MET A 268 12.47 -15.36 6.35
N LEU A 269 11.90 -16.12 7.28
CA LEU A 269 12.67 -16.88 8.28
C LEU A 269 13.56 -17.95 7.63
N ALA A 270 13.09 -18.58 6.55
CA ALA A 270 13.83 -19.62 5.83
C ALA A 270 14.88 -19.08 4.84
N ALA A 271 14.93 -17.76 4.60
CA ALA A 271 15.96 -17.13 3.78
C ALA A 271 17.38 -17.31 4.36
N ARG A 272 18.41 -17.14 3.53
CA ARG A 272 19.82 -17.36 3.90
C ARG A 272 20.69 -16.15 3.50
N PRO A 273 21.09 -15.28 4.44
CA PRO A 273 20.75 -15.28 5.88
C PRO A 273 19.27 -14.95 6.14
N ALA A 274 18.75 -15.43 7.27
CA ALA A 274 17.35 -15.24 7.64
C ALA A 274 16.97 -13.75 7.69
N VAL A 275 15.74 -13.44 7.26
CA VAL A 275 15.11 -12.15 7.44
C VAL A 275 14.15 -12.27 8.61
N ARG A 276 14.34 -11.46 9.65
CA ARG A 276 13.52 -11.51 10.87
C ARG A 276 12.90 -10.13 11.14
N TYR A 277 11.57 -10.07 11.08
CA TYR A 277 10.81 -8.91 11.54
C TYR A 277 9.98 -9.20 12.80
N LEU A 278 9.71 -10.48 13.11
CA LEU A 278 8.94 -10.85 14.28
C LEU A 278 9.72 -10.56 15.56
N SER A 279 9.08 -9.89 16.51
CA SER A 279 9.59 -9.61 17.85
C SER A 279 8.83 -10.44 18.90
N PRO A 280 9.31 -10.53 20.16
CA PRO A 280 8.52 -11.15 21.23
C PRO A 280 7.13 -10.52 21.39
N ALA A 281 7.02 -9.19 21.32
CA ALA A 281 5.76 -8.47 21.41
C ALA A 281 4.82 -8.79 20.24
N THR A 282 5.38 -8.99 19.03
CA THR A 282 4.61 -9.48 17.88
C THR A 282 3.92 -10.80 18.22
N LEU A 283 4.65 -11.77 18.79
CA LEU A 283 4.11 -13.09 19.14
C LEU A 283 3.02 -12.99 20.21
N THR A 284 3.21 -12.14 21.23
CA THR A 284 2.18 -11.89 22.26
C THR A 284 0.88 -11.36 21.65
N VAL A 285 0.96 -10.46 20.67
CA VAL A 285 -0.24 -9.99 19.96
C VAL A 285 -0.89 -11.11 19.14
N LEU A 286 -0.11 -11.92 18.42
CA LEU A 286 -0.64 -13.06 17.67
C LEU A 286 -1.37 -14.07 18.58
N ASP A 287 -0.80 -14.38 19.75
CA ASP A 287 -1.44 -15.25 20.73
C ASP A 287 -2.74 -14.66 21.28
N SER A 288 -2.81 -13.33 21.46
CA SER A 288 -4.03 -12.63 21.87
C SER A 288 -5.13 -12.71 20.80
N VAL A 289 -4.78 -12.58 19.52
CA VAL A 289 -5.71 -12.75 18.38
C VAL A 289 -6.28 -14.16 18.34
N LEU A 290 -5.44 -15.19 18.53
CA LEU A 290 -5.89 -16.57 18.60
C LEU A 290 -6.86 -16.80 19.77
N ARG A 291 -6.62 -16.18 20.93
CA ARG A 291 -7.52 -16.25 22.08
C ARG A 291 -8.86 -15.57 21.79
N LEU A 292 -8.87 -14.36 21.21
CA LEU A 292 -10.10 -13.68 20.78
C LEU A 292 -10.96 -14.59 19.88
N ARG A 293 -10.33 -15.26 18.91
CA ARG A 293 -11.03 -16.19 18.01
C ARG A 293 -11.62 -17.40 18.74
N ARG A 294 -10.90 -17.98 19.71
CA ARG A 294 -11.43 -19.06 20.57
C ARG A 294 -12.60 -18.60 21.43
N ASP A 295 -12.60 -17.34 21.84
CA ASP A 295 -13.66 -16.72 22.64
C ASP A 295 -14.84 -16.19 21.79
N GLY A 296 -14.91 -16.59 20.52
CA GLY A 296 -16.02 -16.27 19.62
C GLY A 296 -15.96 -14.89 18.98
N VAL A 297 -14.82 -14.20 19.00
CA VAL A 297 -14.60 -12.92 18.29
C VAL A 297 -13.79 -13.17 17.03
N PRO A 298 -14.38 -13.03 15.83
CA PRO A 298 -13.62 -13.19 14.59
C PRO A 298 -12.58 -12.09 14.41
N ALA A 299 -11.35 -12.47 14.70
CA ALA A 299 -10.16 -11.64 14.64
C ALA A 299 -9.04 -12.43 13.95
N TYR A 300 -8.37 -11.79 13.00
CA TYR A 300 -7.37 -12.43 12.15
C TYR A 300 -6.18 -11.52 11.94
N ALA A 301 -4.99 -12.01 12.24
CA ALA A 301 -3.78 -11.22 12.14
C ALA A 301 -3.35 -11.10 10.68
N THR A 302 -2.79 -9.96 10.30
CA THR A 302 -2.07 -9.79 9.06
C THR A 302 -0.86 -8.89 9.30
N MET A 303 0.20 -9.12 8.55
CA MET A 303 1.49 -8.50 8.78
C MET A 303 2.21 -8.16 7.48
N ASP A 304 2.94 -7.05 7.48
CA ASP A 304 3.80 -6.65 6.37
C ASP A 304 5.27 -6.84 6.78
N ALA A 305 6.20 -6.19 6.08
CA ALA A 305 7.62 -6.22 6.43
C ALA A 305 7.94 -5.39 7.67
N GLY A 306 7.58 -5.88 8.85
CA GLY A 306 7.83 -5.25 10.14
C GLY A 306 7.20 -6.03 11.30
N PRO A 307 7.43 -5.60 12.55
CA PRO A 307 6.94 -6.28 13.75
C PRO A 307 5.47 -5.98 14.06
N ASN A 308 4.92 -4.89 13.51
CA ASN A 308 3.56 -4.43 13.80
C ASN A 308 2.49 -5.36 13.21
N VAL A 309 1.54 -5.76 14.06
CA VAL A 309 0.44 -6.66 13.73
C VAL A 309 -0.80 -5.82 13.41
N LYS A 310 -1.52 -6.19 12.36
CA LYS A 310 -2.81 -5.60 12.01
C LYS A 310 -3.85 -6.69 12.18
N VAL A 311 -4.94 -6.42 12.87
CA VAL A 311 -5.97 -7.41 13.16
C VAL A 311 -7.23 -7.02 12.40
N LEU A 312 -7.60 -7.84 11.43
CA LEU A 312 -8.85 -7.73 10.72
C LEU A 312 -9.97 -8.31 11.59
N CYS A 313 -11.04 -7.54 11.76
CA CYS A 313 -12.22 -7.94 12.53
C CYS A 313 -13.46 -7.23 11.98
N ARG A 314 -14.65 -7.59 12.48
CA ARG A 314 -15.87 -6.80 12.22
C ARG A 314 -15.74 -5.46 12.92
N ARG A 315 -16.27 -4.39 12.31
CA ARG A 315 -16.25 -3.05 12.93
C ARG A 315 -16.92 -3.03 14.31
N ALA A 316 -17.99 -3.80 14.50
CA ALA A 316 -18.66 -3.93 15.79
C ALA A 316 -17.77 -4.52 16.91
N ASP A 317 -16.74 -5.29 16.55
CA ASP A 317 -15.80 -5.91 17.50
C ASP A 317 -14.52 -5.10 17.70
N ALA A 318 -14.34 -3.98 16.97
CA ALA A 318 -13.08 -3.25 16.89
C ALA A 318 -12.56 -2.78 18.25
N ASP A 319 -13.44 -2.28 19.12
CA ASP A 319 -13.06 -1.80 20.45
C ASP A 319 -12.58 -2.95 21.36
N ARG A 320 -13.29 -4.09 21.33
CA ARG A 320 -12.92 -5.30 22.08
C ARG A 320 -11.58 -5.86 21.60
N VAL A 321 -11.35 -5.88 20.29
CA VAL A 321 -10.08 -6.29 19.70
C VAL A 321 -8.97 -5.31 20.08
N ALA A 322 -9.23 -4.00 20.02
CA ALA A 322 -8.26 -2.96 20.37
C ALA A 322 -7.86 -2.97 21.85
N GLU A 323 -8.75 -3.34 22.77
CA GLU A 323 -8.44 -3.56 24.17
C GLU A 323 -7.51 -4.77 24.36
N ALA A 324 -7.90 -5.94 23.84
CA ALA A 324 -7.12 -7.17 23.96
C ALA A 324 -5.73 -7.09 23.29
N VAL A 325 -5.59 -6.29 22.24
CA VAL A 325 -4.32 -6.02 21.56
C VAL A 325 -3.46 -5.04 22.36
N ARG A 326 -4.05 -4.03 23.02
CA ARG A 326 -3.33 -3.09 23.90
C ARG A 326 -2.65 -3.83 25.05
N ASP A 327 -3.39 -4.73 25.69
CA ASP A 327 -2.88 -5.54 26.80
C ASP A 327 -1.73 -6.46 26.37
N ALA A 328 -1.79 -6.93 25.13
CA ALA A 328 -0.76 -7.79 24.53
C ALA A 328 0.48 -7.03 24.04
N ALA A 329 0.42 -5.70 23.92
CA ALA A 329 1.50 -4.83 23.45
C ALA A 329 1.75 -3.67 24.43
N PRO A 330 2.15 -3.95 25.69
CA PRO A 330 2.36 -2.91 26.68
C PRO A 330 3.45 -1.94 26.23
N GLY A 331 3.14 -0.64 26.21
CA GLY A 331 4.04 0.42 25.73
C GLY A 331 3.97 0.70 24.23
N GLY A 332 3.20 -0.09 23.47
CA GLY A 332 2.84 0.20 22.09
C GLY A 332 1.65 1.16 21.97
N SER A 333 1.31 1.53 20.73
CA SER A 333 0.08 2.26 20.43
C SER A 333 -0.87 1.38 19.62
N VAL A 334 -2.17 1.51 19.88
CA VAL A 334 -3.21 0.84 19.11
C VAL A 334 -4.05 1.87 18.36
N LEU A 335 -4.32 1.57 17.10
CA LEU A 335 -5.06 2.43 16.18
C LEU A 335 -6.16 1.60 15.52
N VAL A 336 -7.31 2.19 15.25
CA VAL A 336 -8.40 1.54 14.53
C VAL A 336 -8.60 2.26 13.21
N ALA A 337 -8.74 1.50 12.13
CA ALA A 337 -8.97 2.00 10.78
C ALA A 337 -10.14 1.26 10.13
N ALA A 338 -10.85 1.95 9.25
CA ALA A 338 -11.87 1.40 8.37
C ALA A 338 -11.41 1.46 6.90
N PRO A 339 -12.16 0.85 5.95
CA PRO A 339 -11.93 1.07 4.53
C PRO A 339 -12.00 2.57 4.17
N GLY A 340 -10.97 3.05 3.49
CA GLY A 340 -10.82 4.46 3.15
C GLY A 340 -10.95 4.80 1.66
N PRO A 341 -10.89 6.10 1.34
CA PRO A 341 -11.04 6.58 -0.04
C PRO A 341 -9.76 6.39 -0.86
N GLY A 342 -9.92 6.32 -2.18
CA GLY A 342 -8.80 6.32 -3.12
C GLY A 342 -8.08 7.66 -3.20
N ALA A 343 -6.99 7.69 -3.97
CA ALA A 343 -6.23 8.90 -4.23
C ALA A 343 -7.06 9.90 -5.06
N ARG A 344 -6.96 11.18 -4.75
CA ARG A 344 -7.72 12.25 -5.43
C ARG A 344 -6.97 13.57 -5.43
N LEU A 345 -7.27 14.41 -6.41
CA LEU A 345 -6.86 15.82 -6.40
C LEU A 345 -7.66 16.59 -5.33
N LEU A 346 -6.99 17.56 -4.70
CA LEU A 346 -7.62 18.56 -3.85
C LEU A 346 -7.88 19.81 -4.69
N ARG A 347 -9.04 20.44 -4.49
CA ARG A 347 -9.41 21.68 -5.20
C ARG A 347 -8.71 22.87 -4.54
N GLY A 348 -7.84 23.56 -5.29
CA GLY A 348 -7.24 24.86 -4.92
C GLY A 348 -6.30 24.80 -3.70
N ASP A 349 -5.51 25.86 -3.50
CA ASP A 349 -4.55 25.97 -2.40
C ASP A 349 -5.23 25.92 -1.04
N GLY A 350 -5.38 24.71 -0.50
CA GLY A 350 -5.60 24.48 0.92
C GLY A 350 -4.42 25.05 1.70
N ARG A 351 -4.52 26.31 2.07
CA ARG A 351 -3.99 26.86 3.31
C ARG A 351 -5.09 26.81 4.35
#